data_AF-A0A6N4TN19-F1
#
_entry.id   AF-A0A6N4TN19-F1
#
_cell.length_a   1.000
_cell.length_b   1.000
_cell.length_c   1.000
_cell.angle_alpha   90.00
_cell.angle_beta   90.00
_cell.angle_gamma   90.00
#
_symmetry.space_group_name_H-M   'P 1'
#
loop_
_entity.id
_entity.type
_entity.pdbx_description
1 polymer ?
#
loop_
_entity_poly.entity_id
_entity_poly.type
_entity_poly.pdbx_seq_one_letter_code
_entity_poly.pdbx_strand_id
1 'polypeptide(L)'
;MKVTKEEKALYRFLSMISNILKNDNGEGILFVEKGLVYFITWYIAGYVDIKQNEKLVYEFMQDELYSITRTLKQDFVLEKINEENLKENKKEENRMMKARIKNAVVKGRYMCRIDREETCVISKISNETNKFIKDSYLGLMKNLKESDVYENDHFITLEHEERIEKENTFVKTVIALFCEKTKETEFNQNKMEV
;
A
#
# COMPACT_ATOMS: atom_id res chain seq x y z
N MET A 1 -6.36 11.62 -15.99
CA MET A 1 -6.45 12.85 -15.16
C MET A 1 -5.04 13.23 -14.73
N LYS A 2 -4.71 14.53 -14.66
CA LYS A 2 -3.42 14.98 -14.09
C LYS A 2 -3.65 15.38 -12.65
N VAL A 3 -3.21 14.55 -11.69
CA VAL A 3 -3.28 14.88 -10.26
C VAL A 3 -2.38 16.08 -10.01
N THR A 4 -2.95 17.18 -9.54
CA THR A 4 -2.19 18.42 -9.30
C THR A 4 -1.73 18.49 -7.85
N LYS A 5 -0.79 19.40 -7.55
CA LYS A 5 -0.36 19.68 -6.17
C LYS A 5 -1.48 20.27 -5.31
N GLU A 6 -2.64 20.63 -5.88
CA GLU A 6 -3.79 21.15 -5.14
C GLU A 6 -4.55 20.02 -4.44
N GLU A 7 -4.52 18.80 -5.00
CA GLU A 7 -4.99 17.56 -4.35
C GLU A 7 -3.91 17.01 -3.40
N LYS A 8 -3.40 17.86 -2.49
CA LYS A 8 -2.17 17.61 -1.72
C LYS A 8 -2.12 16.25 -1.03
N ALA A 9 -3.21 15.81 -0.40
CA ALA A 9 -3.24 14.57 0.36
C ALA A 9 -3.11 13.34 -0.56
N LEU A 10 -3.85 13.31 -1.68
CA LEU A 10 -3.70 12.27 -2.69
C LEU A 10 -2.35 12.37 -3.41
N TYR A 11 -1.90 13.56 -3.77
CA TYR A 11 -0.58 13.73 -4.38
C TYR A 11 0.55 13.21 -3.46
N ARG A 12 0.49 13.50 -2.15
CA ARG A 12 1.42 12.95 -1.14
C ARG A 12 1.36 11.44 -1.09
N PHE A 13 0.15 10.87 -1.05
CA PHE A 13 -0.04 9.43 -1.07
C PHE A 13 0.54 8.78 -2.34
N LEU A 14 0.19 9.28 -3.53
CA LEU A 14 0.71 8.79 -4.80
C LEU A 14 2.22 8.97 -4.92
N SER A 15 2.77 10.05 -4.37
CA SER A 15 4.22 10.29 -4.31
C SER A 15 4.92 9.25 -3.42
N MET A 16 4.34 8.94 -2.27
CA MET A 16 4.83 7.88 -1.39
C MET A 16 4.84 6.53 -2.10
N ILE A 17 3.74 6.15 -2.77
CA ILE A 17 3.64 4.88 -3.51
C ILE A 17 4.60 4.86 -4.72
N SER A 18 4.74 5.98 -5.43
CA SER A 18 5.62 6.09 -6.60
C SER A 18 7.09 5.83 -6.28
N ASN A 19 7.55 6.28 -5.12
CA ASN A 19 8.91 5.98 -4.66
C ASN A 19 9.17 4.48 -4.52
N ILE A 20 8.11 3.69 -4.29
CA ILE A 20 8.18 2.24 -4.21
C ILE A 20 8.06 1.59 -5.59
N LEU A 21 7.16 2.11 -6.45
CA LEU A 21 7.00 1.66 -7.83
C LEU A 21 8.32 1.67 -8.63
N LYS A 22 9.29 2.52 -8.24
CA LYS A 22 10.66 2.53 -8.80
C LYS A 22 11.32 1.15 -8.79
N ASN A 23 10.99 0.31 -7.80
CA ASN A 23 11.64 -0.97 -7.55
C ASN A 23 10.80 -2.18 -7.98
N ASP A 24 9.54 -1.98 -8.37
CA ASP A 24 8.54 -3.04 -8.64
C ASP A 24 7.91 -2.89 -10.04
N ASN A 25 8.74 -2.83 -11.08
CA ASN A 25 8.36 -2.74 -12.51
C ASN A 25 7.55 -1.50 -12.95
N GLY A 26 7.26 -0.56 -12.05
CA GLY A 26 6.72 0.77 -12.40
C GLY A 26 5.22 0.83 -12.69
N GLU A 27 4.51 -0.29 -12.60
CA GLU A 27 3.08 -0.40 -12.93
C GLU A 27 2.23 -0.74 -11.71
N GLY A 28 1.04 -0.14 -11.64
CA GLY A 28 0.04 -0.46 -10.64
C GLY A 28 -1.36 -0.09 -11.11
N ILE A 29 -2.35 -0.52 -10.33
CA ILE A 29 -3.75 -0.18 -10.52
C ILE A 29 -4.21 0.62 -9.31
N LEU A 30 -5.06 1.62 -9.56
CA LEU A 30 -5.77 2.40 -8.57
C LEU A 30 -7.26 2.37 -8.86
N PHE A 31 -8.09 2.28 -7.83
CA PHE A 31 -9.53 2.53 -7.99
C PHE A 31 -10.11 3.21 -6.77
N VAL A 32 -11.25 3.86 -6.96
CA VAL A 32 -12.05 4.40 -5.88
C VAL A 32 -13.22 3.46 -5.63
N GLU A 33 -13.50 3.15 -4.37
CA GLU A 33 -14.71 2.42 -3.97
C GLU A 33 -15.10 2.85 -2.56
N LYS A 34 -16.38 3.19 -2.35
CA LYS A 34 -16.90 3.64 -1.04
C LYS A 34 -16.10 4.81 -0.43
N GLY A 35 -15.65 5.74 -1.27
CA GLY A 35 -14.87 6.91 -0.84
C GLY A 35 -13.42 6.62 -0.43
N LEU A 36 -12.96 5.38 -0.60
CA LEU A 36 -11.57 4.97 -0.35
C LEU A 36 -10.82 4.83 -1.68
N VAL A 37 -9.57 5.26 -1.69
CA VAL A 37 -8.69 5.10 -2.85
C VAL A 37 -7.81 3.88 -2.61
N TYR A 38 -8.06 2.81 -3.34
CA TYR A 38 -7.31 1.57 -3.30
C TYR A 38 -6.19 1.56 -4.33
N PHE A 39 -5.10 0.87 -4.03
CA PHE A 39 -4.01 0.64 -4.99
C PHE A 39 -3.43 -0.77 -4.87
N ILE A 40 -2.87 -1.26 -5.97
CA ILE A 40 -2.09 -2.51 -6.01
C ILE A 40 -0.97 -2.45 -7.02
N THR A 41 0.12 -3.10 -6.64
CA THR A 41 1.26 -3.49 -7.46
C THR A 41 1.44 -5.01 -7.31
N TRP A 42 2.46 -5.59 -7.94
CA TRP A 42 2.76 -7.01 -7.77
C TRP A 42 3.04 -7.44 -6.32
N TYR A 43 3.56 -6.52 -5.50
CA TYR A 43 4.05 -6.83 -4.15
C TYR A 43 3.43 -5.98 -3.05
N ILE A 44 2.71 -4.92 -3.40
CA ILE A 44 2.12 -3.99 -2.45
C ILE A 44 0.66 -3.81 -2.78
N ALA A 45 -0.19 -3.84 -1.76
CA ALA A 45 -1.57 -3.40 -1.85
C ALA A 45 -1.85 -2.41 -0.74
N GLY A 46 -2.89 -1.61 -0.88
CA GLY A 46 -3.27 -0.69 0.18
C GLY A 46 -4.44 0.18 -0.18
N TYR A 47 -4.78 1.06 0.74
CA TYR A 47 -5.74 2.13 0.50
C TYR A 47 -5.40 3.37 1.31
N VAL A 48 -5.96 4.50 0.88
CA VAL A 48 -6.01 5.72 1.66
C VAL A 48 -7.45 6.16 1.89
N ASP A 49 -7.76 6.47 3.14
CA ASP A 49 -8.97 7.15 3.59
C ASP A 49 -8.59 8.61 3.88
N ILE A 50 -9.17 9.55 3.12
CA ILE A 50 -8.94 10.98 3.28
C ILE A 50 -10.24 11.64 3.69
N LYS A 51 -10.25 12.20 4.90
CA LYS A 51 -11.36 12.97 5.44
C LYS A 51 -10.95 14.42 5.58
N GLN A 52 -11.73 15.33 5.00
CA GLN A 52 -11.54 16.76 5.17
C GLN A 52 -12.83 17.34 5.76
N ASN A 53 -12.69 18.06 6.88
CA ASN A 53 -13.86 18.56 7.63
C ASN A 53 -14.86 17.43 7.94
N GLU A 54 -14.35 16.27 8.37
CA GLU A 54 -15.13 15.06 8.70
C GLU A 54 -15.89 14.42 7.52
N LYS A 55 -15.70 14.93 6.30
CA LYS A 55 -16.30 14.38 5.08
C LYS A 55 -15.27 13.64 4.26
N LEU A 56 -15.67 12.53 3.64
CA LEU A 56 -14.82 11.76 2.74
C LEU A 56 -14.53 12.57 1.48
N VAL A 57 -13.25 12.78 1.18
CA VAL A 57 -12.82 13.61 0.04
C VAL A 57 -13.21 12.98 -1.29
N TYR A 58 -13.34 11.65 -1.36
CA TYR A 58 -13.62 10.91 -2.59
C TYR A 58 -14.99 10.22 -2.59
N GLU A 59 -15.90 10.61 -1.70
CA GLU A 59 -17.25 10.01 -1.60
C GLU A 59 -18.06 10.12 -2.90
N PHE A 60 -17.82 11.19 -3.66
CA PHE A 60 -18.53 11.51 -4.90
C PHE A 60 -17.84 10.98 -6.16
N MET A 61 -16.64 10.40 -6.05
CA MET A 61 -16.00 9.77 -7.20
C MET A 61 -16.72 8.46 -7.50
N GLN A 62 -17.14 8.27 -8.76
CA GLN A 62 -17.67 6.99 -9.23
C GLN A 62 -16.62 5.89 -9.08
N ASP A 63 -17.07 4.63 -9.02
CA ASP A 63 -16.21 3.45 -9.00
C ASP A 63 -15.40 3.36 -10.30
N GLU A 64 -14.30 4.10 -10.34
CA GLU A 64 -13.45 4.25 -11.52
C GLU A 64 -12.13 3.53 -11.30
N LEU A 65 -11.67 2.87 -12.37
CA LEU A 65 -10.42 2.14 -12.40
C LEU A 65 -9.38 2.94 -13.19
N TYR A 66 -8.17 3.00 -12.68
CA TYR A 66 -7.06 3.73 -13.26
C TYR A 66 -5.81 2.87 -13.31
N SER A 67 -5.06 2.92 -14.41
CA SER A 67 -3.65 2.55 -14.38
C SER A 67 -2.86 3.72 -13.82
N ILE A 68 -1.86 3.41 -12.98
CA ILE A 68 -0.87 4.38 -12.54
C ILE A 68 0.49 4.02 -13.11
N THR A 69 1.06 4.95 -13.86
CA THR A 69 2.40 4.80 -14.45
C THR A 69 3.28 5.94 -14.00
N ARG A 70 4.49 5.61 -13.56
CA ARG A 70 5.52 6.61 -13.24
C ARG A 70 6.19 7.10 -14.51
N THR A 71 6.28 8.42 -14.68
CA THR A 71 7.01 9.03 -15.80
C THR A 71 8.51 9.17 -15.50
N LEU A 72 9.33 9.31 -16.54
CA LEU A 72 10.77 9.60 -16.42
C LEU A 72 11.06 10.92 -15.66
N LYS A 73 10.09 11.85 -15.62
CA LYS A 73 10.18 13.13 -14.90
C LYS A 73 9.75 13.04 -13.44
N GLN A 74 9.50 11.83 -12.93
CA GLN A 74 9.05 11.57 -11.55
C GLN A 74 7.62 12.05 -11.23
N ASP A 75 6.85 12.44 -12.25
CA ASP A 75 5.40 12.64 -12.15
C ASP A 75 4.65 11.31 -12.34
N PHE A 76 3.38 11.26 -11.94
CA PHE A 76 2.49 10.12 -12.15
C PHE A 76 1.44 10.46 -13.20
N VAL A 77 1.12 9.50 -14.06
CA VAL A 77 -0.01 9.59 -14.98
C VAL A 77 -1.06 8.58 -14.53
N LEU A 78 -2.29 9.07 -14.35
CA LEU A 78 -3.46 8.23 -14.16
C LEU A 78 -4.23 8.17 -15.46
N GLU A 79 -4.28 6.98 -16.06
CA GLU A 79 -5.08 6.72 -17.25
C GLU A 79 -6.33 5.95 -16.84
N LYS A 80 -7.49 6.51 -17.15
CA LYS A 80 -8.76 5.87 -16.83
C LYS A 80 -8.90 4.61 -17.68
N ILE A 81 -9.12 3.49 -17.02
CA ILE A 81 -9.40 2.22 -17.66
C ILE A 81 -10.90 2.16 -17.92
N ASN A 82 -11.30 2.25 -19.20
CA ASN A 82 -12.68 2.02 -19.58
C ASN A 82 -12.96 0.51 -19.57
N GLU A 83 -13.46 0.00 -18.44
CA GLU A 83 -13.72 -1.43 -18.26
C GLU A 83 -14.66 -1.97 -19.34
N GLU A 84 -15.66 -1.22 -19.81
CA GLU A 84 -16.63 -1.69 -20.80
C GLU A 84 -15.98 -2.13 -22.12
N ASN A 85 -14.93 -1.42 -22.53
CA ASN A 85 -14.17 -1.65 -23.76
C ASN A 85 -13.11 -2.76 -23.64
N LEU A 86 -12.90 -3.32 -22.45
CA LEU A 86 -11.95 -4.40 -22.24
C LEU A 86 -12.52 -5.75 -22.72
N LYS A 87 -11.62 -6.60 -23.22
CA LYS A 87 -11.90 -8.03 -23.42
C LYS A 87 -12.26 -8.67 -22.07
N GLU A 88 -13.14 -9.67 -22.08
CA GLU A 88 -13.66 -10.29 -20.85
C GLU A 88 -12.56 -10.83 -19.92
N ASN A 89 -11.50 -11.42 -20.49
CA ASN A 89 -10.35 -11.88 -19.70
C ASN A 89 -9.67 -10.76 -18.90
N LYS A 90 -9.57 -9.54 -19.46
CA LYS A 90 -9.01 -8.38 -18.75
C LYS A 90 -9.96 -7.82 -17.70
N LYS A 91 -11.27 -7.88 -17.95
CA LYS A 91 -12.29 -7.53 -16.94
C LYS A 91 -12.17 -8.45 -15.73
N GLU A 92 -12.01 -9.74 -15.97
CA GLU A 92 -11.84 -10.72 -14.91
C GLU A 92 -10.52 -10.51 -14.13
N GLU A 93 -9.42 -10.24 -14.83
CA GLU A 93 -8.14 -9.88 -14.20
C GLU A 93 -8.29 -8.68 -13.26
N ASN A 94 -8.97 -7.61 -13.69
CA ASN A 94 -9.24 -6.45 -12.85
C ASN A 94 -10.08 -6.81 -11.61
N ARG A 95 -11.14 -7.62 -11.77
CA ARG A 95 -11.97 -8.09 -10.64
C ARG A 95 -11.14 -8.88 -9.63
N MET A 96 -10.30 -9.80 -10.12
CA MET A 96 -9.40 -10.58 -9.28
C MET A 96 -8.40 -9.68 -8.54
N MET A 97 -7.85 -8.64 -9.19
CA MET A 97 -6.96 -7.68 -8.55
C MET A 97 -7.67 -6.85 -7.47
N LYS A 98 -8.89 -6.37 -7.73
CA LYS A 98 -9.72 -5.68 -6.72
C LYS A 98 -9.96 -6.57 -5.49
N ALA A 99 -10.33 -7.84 -5.72
CA ALA A 99 -10.52 -8.81 -4.64
C ALA A 99 -9.22 -9.09 -3.87
N ARG A 100 -8.08 -9.23 -4.57
CA ARG A 100 -6.77 -9.44 -3.98
C ARG A 100 -6.36 -8.29 -3.07
N ILE A 101 -6.59 -7.03 -3.47
CA ILE A 101 -6.35 -5.86 -2.60
C ILE A 101 -7.15 -5.99 -1.32
N LYS A 102 -8.47 -6.15 -1.46
CA LYS A 102 -9.38 -6.21 -0.32
C LYS A 102 -8.97 -7.28 0.67
N ASN A 103 -8.55 -8.44 0.20
CA ASN A 103 -8.05 -9.52 1.05
C ASN A 103 -6.68 -9.19 1.68
N ALA A 104 -5.77 -8.56 0.94
CA ALA A 104 -4.43 -8.23 1.44
C ALA A 104 -4.47 -7.18 2.56
N VAL A 105 -5.37 -6.20 2.47
CA VAL A 105 -5.46 -5.06 3.41
C VAL A 105 -6.33 -5.34 4.64
N VAL A 106 -6.91 -6.54 4.76
CA VAL A 106 -7.62 -6.95 5.99
C VAL A 106 -6.61 -6.98 7.13
N LYS A 107 -6.97 -6.39 8.27
CA LYS A 107 -6.15 -6.49 9.48
C LYS A 107 -6.24 -7.90 10.05
N GLY A 108 -5.11 -8.57 10.15
CA GLY A 108 -4.98 -9.81 10.90
C GLY A 108 -4.57 -9.53 12.34
N ARG A 109 -3.53 -10.23 12.79
CA ARG A 109 -3.06 -10.17 14.17
C ARG A 109 -2.20 -8.93 14.37
N TYR A 110 -2.48 -8.12 15.39
CA TYR A 110 -1.61 -7.00 15.77
C TYR A 110 -0.25 -7.52 16.29
N MET A 111 0.85 -6.90 15.85
CA MET A 111 2.22 -7.29 16.17
C MET A 111 2.88 -6.27 17.09
N CYS A 112 3.10 -5.07 16.56
CA CYS A 112 3.85 -4.03 17.24
C CYS A 112 3.51 -2.65 16.67
N ARG A 113 3.94 -1.61 17.37
CA ARG A 113 3.92 -0.23 16.89
C ARG A 113 5.34 0.19 16.50
N ILE A 114 5.47 0.86 15.37
CA ILE A 114 6.71 1.49 14.90
C ILE A 114 6.69 2.96 15.31
N ASP A 115 7.62 3.40 16.15
CA ASP A 115 7.82 4.79 16.57
C ASP A 115 8.78 5.57 15.64
N ARG A 116 8.75 6.91 15.72
CA ARG A 116 9.67 7.80 15.01
C ARG A 116 11.13 7.58 15.40
N GLU A 117 11.39 7.25 16.66
CA GLU A 117 12.75 7.10 17.20
C GLU A 117 13.47 5.83 16.70
N GLU A 118 12.75 4.92 16.05
CA GLU A 118 13.32 3.65 15.64
C GLU A 118 14.27 3.79 14.45
N THR A 119 15.48 3.28 14.65
CA THR A 119 16.57 3.29 13.67
C THR A 119 16.49 2.12 12.69
N CYS A 120 15.98 0.96 13.13
CA CYS A 120 15.98 -0.29 12.37
C CYS A 120 14.55 -0.88 12.20
N VAL A 121 13.67 -0.16 11.50
CA VAL A 121 12.25 -0.53 11.33
C VAL A 121 12.05 -1.93 10.72
N ILE A 122 12.74 -2.25 9.63
CA ILE A 122 12.61 -3.58 8.98
C ILE A 122 13.03 -4.70 9.94
N SER A 123 14.17 -4.55 10.64
CA SER A 123 14.63 -5.55 11.59
C SER A 123 13.63 -5.78 12.73
N LYS A 124 13.02 -4.70 13.25
CA LYS A 124 11.97 -4.82 14.26
C LYS A 124 10.78 -5.62 13.72
N ILE A 125 10.26 -5.27 12.54
CA ILE A 125 9.15 -6.00 11.94
C ILE A 125 9.51 -7.47 11.73
N SER A 126 10.70 -7.75 11.18
CA SER A 126 11.16 -9.12 10.95
C SER A 126 11.26 -9.93 12.23
N ASN A 127 11.77 -9.35 13.32
CA ASN A 127 11.85 -10.02 14.62
C ASN A 127 10.47 -10.32 15.23
N GLU A 128 9.52 -9.40 15.10
CA GLU A 128 8.17 -9.57 15.68
C GLU A 128 7.29 -10.53 14.86
N THR A 129 7.54 -10.62 13.54
CA THR A 129 6.64 -11.31 12.61
C THR A 129 7.24 -12.55 11.95
N ASN A 130 8.54 -12.79 12.13
CA ASN A 130 9.31 -13.82 11.43
C ASN A 130 9.17 -13.76 9.90
N LYS A 131 8.95 -12.56 9.37
CA LYS A 131 8.78 -12.31 7.92
C LYS A 131 9.85 -11.37 7.40
N PHE A 132 10.32 -11.69 6.20
CA PHE A 132 11.26 -10.85 5.49
C PHE A 132 10.50 -9.90 4.56
N ILE A 133 10.89 -8.63 4.65
CA ILE A 133 10.40 -7.55 3.80
C ILE A 133 11.58 -7.11 2.93
N LYS A 134 11.34 -6.87 1.66
CA LYS A 134 12.38 -6.41 0.73
C LYS A 134 12.94 -5.05 1.17
N ASP A 135 14.27 -4.91 1.13
CA ASP A 135 14.97 -3.65 1.43
C ASP A 135 14.52 -2.48 0.53
N SER A 136 14.01 -2.79 -0.67
CA SER A 136 13.40 -1.81 -1.58
C SER A 136 12.23 -1.03 -0.96
N TYR A 137 11.66 -1.52 0.15
CA TYR A 137 10.57 -0.87 0.89
C TYR A 137 11.05 0.00 2.07
N LEU A 138 12.35 0.08 2.35
CA LEU A 138 12.90 0.96 3.39
C LEU A 138 12.45 2.42 3.25
N GLY A 139 12.38 2.92 2.01
CA GLY A 139 11.93 4.28 1.74
C GLY A 139 10.48 4.52 2.17
N LEU A 140 9.61 3.53 1.97
CA LEU A 140 8.22 3.58 2.44
C LEU A 140 8.15 3.56 3.97
N MET A 141 8.86 2.62 4.58
CA MET A 141 8.87 2.42 6.04
C MET A 141 9.30 3.67 6.79
N LYS A 142 10.24 4.45 6.23
CA LYS A 142 10.68 5.72 6.82
C LYS A 142 9.57 6.78 6.85
N ASN A 143 8.70 6.80 5.85
CA ASN A 143 7.58 7.75 5.77
C ASN A 143 6.39 7.32 6.64
N LEU A 144 6.31 6.02 6.98
CA LEU A 144 5.26 5.43 7.80
C LEU A 144 5.76 5.11 9.21
N LYS A 145 6.70 5.91 9.73
CA LYS A 145 7.01 5.91 11.16
C LYS A 145 5.79 6.43 11.93
N GLU A 146 5.53 5.89 13.11
CA GLU A 146 4.22 5.96 13.80
C GLU A 146 3.14 5.17 13.07
N SER A 147 3.40 3.88 12.86
CA SER A 147 2.40 2.95 12.32
C SER A 147 2.22 1.75 13.21
N ASP A 148 0.97 1.27 13.27
CA ASP A 148 0.68 -0.03 13.85
C ASP A 148 0.91 -1.12 12.79
N VAL A 149 1.54 -2.21 13.21
CA VAL A 149 1.90 -3.34 12.36
C VAL A 149 0.97 -4.51 12.66
N TYR A 150 0.38 -5.05 11.60
CA TYR A 150 -0.48 -6.22 11.64
C TYR A 150 0.09 -7.29 10.71
N GLU A 151 -0.22 -8.54 11.02
CA GLU A 151 0.31 -9.69 10.31
C GLU A 151 -0.84 -10.59 9.81
N ASN A 152 -0.74 -10.96 8.53
CA ASN A 152 -1.52 -12.00 7.87
C ASN A 152 -0.58 -13.04 7.25
N ASP A 153 -1.07 -14.22 6.88
CA ASP A 153 -0.24 -15.34 6.36
C ASP A 153 0.81 -14.96 5.29
N HIS A 154 0.46 -14.03 4.41
CA HIS A 154 1.28 -13.62 3.27
C HIS A 154 1.70 -12.14 3.29
N PHE A 155 1.22 -11.37 4.26
CA PHE A 155 1.38 -9.91 4.25
C PHE A 155 1.70 -9.36 5.64
N ILE A 156 2.48 -8.29 5.64
CA ILE A 156 2.56 -7.34 6.76
C ILE A 156 1.80 -6.08 6.38
N THR A 157 0.84 -5.70 7.23
CA THR A 157 0.01 -4.53 7.04
C THR A 157 0.45 -3.43 8.00
N LEU A 158 0.76 -2.26 7.46
CA LEU A 158 1.05 -1.03 8.19
C LEU A 158 -0.18 -0.15 8.17
N GLU A 159 -0.60 0.33 9.33
CA GLU A 159 -1.63 1.35 9.45
C GLU A 159 -1.02 2.63 10.03
N HIS A 160 -1.08 3.70 9.24
CA HIS A 160 -0.60 5.02 9.60
C HIS A 160 -1.74 6.03 9.58
N GLU A 161 -1.76 6.92 10.57
CA GLU A 161 -2.74 7.98 10.68
C GLU A 161 -2.03 9.32 10.84
N GLU A 162 -2.39 10.29 10.00
CA GLU A 162 -1.84 11.65 10.00
C GLU A 162 -2.99 12.66 10.10
N ARG A 163 -2.82 13.69 10.94
CA ARG A 163 -3.72 14.85 11.00
C ARG A 163 -3.00 16.10 10.50
N ILE A 164 -3.52 16.69 9.43
CA ILE A 164 -3.05 17.95 8.86
C ILE A 164 -3.94 19.08 9.40
N GLU A 165 -3.57 19.61 10.57
CA GLU A 165 -4.39 20.58 11.32
C GLU A 165 -4.81 21.80 10.50
N LYS A 166 -3.87 22.38 9.72
CA LYS A 166 -4.10 23.58 8.90
C LYS A 166 -5.22 23.42 7.86
N GLU A 167 -5.45 22.18 7.42
CA GLU A 167 -6.41 21.85 6.36
C GLU A 167 -7.65 21.12 6.91
N ASN A 168 -7.70 20.91 8.25
CA ASN A 168 -8.65 20.05 8.94
C ASN A 168 -8.83 18.70 8.23
N THR A 169 -7.70 18.12 7.82
CA THR A 169 -7.64 16.88 7.05
C THR A 169 -7.09 15.76 7.92
N PHE A 170 -7.77 14.63 7.92
CA PHE A 170 -7.31 13.38 8.50
C PHE A 170 -7.04 12.41 7.35
N VAL A 171 -5.87 11.78 7.39
CA VAL A 171 -5.42 10.82 6.39
C VAL A 171 -5.09 9.52 7.10
N LYS A 172 -5.78 8.44 6.76
CA LYS A 172 -5.45 7.09 7.19
C LYS A 172 -4.94 6.30 5.99
N THR A 173 -3.72 5.80 6.11
CA THR A 173 -3.05 5.01 5.08
C THR A 173 -2.86 3.59 5.59
N VAL A 174 -3.35 2.62 4.82
CA VAL A 174 -3.13 1.20 5.09
C VAL A 174 -2.35 0.59 3.94
N ILE A 175 -1.24 -0.05 4.24
CA ILE A 175 -0.38 -0.69 3.25
C ILE A 175 -0.06 -2.12 3.66
N ALA A 176 -0.44 -3.06 2.82
CA ALA A 176 -0.05 -4.46 2.90
C ALA A 176 1.16 -4.73 1.99
N LEU A 177 2.23 -5.23 2.59
CA LEU A 177 3.46 -5.62 1.92
C LEU A 177 3.51 -7.14 1.82
N PHE A 178 3.69 -7.65 0.61
CA PHE A 178 3.89 -9.08 0.41
C PHE A 178 5.23 -9.50 1.03
N CYS A 179 5.17 -10.56 1.83
CA CYS A 179 6.33 -11.09 2.52
C CYS A 179 6.72 -12.45 1.96
N GLU A 180 8.03 -12.68 1.88
CA GLU A 180 8.55 -14.00 1.64
C GLU A 180 8.52 -14.77 2.97
N LYS A 181 7.94 -15.97 2.97
CA LYS A 181 8.03 -16.88 4.13
C LYS A 181 9.47 -17.32 4.27
N THR A 182 9.96 -17.36 5.50
CA THR A 182 11.26 -17.95 5.82
C THR A 182 11.34 -19.40 5.36
N LYS A 183 12.41 -19.76 4.66
CA LYS A 183 12.91 -21.14 4.56
C LYS A 183 13.59 -21.61 5.87
N GLU A 184 13.15 -21.13 7.03
CA GLU A 184 13.77 -21.50 8.31
C GLU A 184 13.29 -22.86 8.84
N THR A 185 12.22 -23.42 8.31
CA THR A 185 11.88 -24.84 8.53
C THR A 185 12.80 -25.81 7.79
N GLU A 186 13.54 -25.39 6.75
CA GLU A 186 14.55 -26.24 6.09
C GLU A 186 15.94 -26.10 6.73
N PHE A 187 16.28 -24.93 7.29
CA PHE A 187 17.60 -24.70 7.89
C PHE A 187 17.75 -25.24 9.32
N ASN A 188 16.66 -25.36 10.08
CA ASN A 188 16.70 -25.87 11.46
C ASN A 188 16.48 -27.38 11.58
N GLN A 189 16.02 -28.09 10.53
CA GLN A 189 15.99 -29.56 10.55
C GLN A 189 17.39 -30.17 10.36
N ASN A 190 18.28 -29.51 9.61
CA ASN A 190 19.65 -29.99 9.39
C ASN A 190 20.64 -29.67 10.53
N LYS A 191 20.18 -29.08 11.65
CA LYS A 191 21.01 -28.80 12.83
C LYS A 191 20.55 -29.50 14.11
N MET A 192 19.57 -30.40 14.03
CA MET A 192 19.12 -31.26 15.14
C MET A 192 19.51 -32.74 14.98
N GLU A 193 20.38 -33.07 14.03
CA GLU A 193 21.07 -34.37 13.98
C GLU A 193 22.56 -34.18 14.32
N VAL A 194 22.88 -34.17 15.62
CA VAL A 194 24.18 -34.59 16.17
C VAL A 194 23.93 -35.38 17.44
#